data_AF-A0A963SHW3-F1
#
_entry.id   AF-A0A963SHW3-F1
#
_cell.length_a   1.000
_cell.length_b   1.000
_cell.length_c   1.000
_cell.angle_alpha   90.00
_cell.angle_beta   90.00
_cell.angle_gamma   90.00
#
_symmetry.space_group_name_H-M   'P 1'
#
loop_
_entity.id
_entity.type
_entity.pdbx_description
1 polymer ?
#
loop_
_entity_poly.entity_id
_entity_poly.type
_entity_poly.pdbx_seq_one_letter_code
_entity_poly.pdbx_strand_id
1 'polypeptide(L)'
;MLHLVCGKIAAGKSTLVARLGAEPGTVVVSEDSLLARLYPGEQETLADYARNSGRLYDAIAPLLVQMLQNGISLVLDFPANTPAQRARLRKLFEQAGCPHRLHFLDVPDDVCKARLRQRNAAGLHEYTVSEEQFDQFTSHFVPPSGDEGFEVVRYDA
;
A
#
# COMPACT_ATOMS: atom_id res chain seq x y z
N MET A 1 -1.14 7.41 -14.97
CA MET A 1 -1.74 7.77 -13.67
C MET A 1 -1.10 6.92 -12.60
N LEU A 2 -0.79 7.48 -11.43
CA LEU A 2 -0.29 6.73 -10.27
C LEU A 2 -1.36 6.61 -9.18
N HIS A 3 -1.77 5.39 -8.85
CA HIS A 3 -2.67 5.09 -7.74
C HIS A 3 -1.86 4.59 -6.54
N LEU A 4 -2.06 5.23 -5.40
CA LEU A 4 -1.54 4.84 -4.09
C LEU A 4 -2.71 4.51 -3.19
N VAL A 5 -2.57 3.54 -2.30
CA VAL A 5 -3.66 3.13 -1.40
C VAL A 5 -3.18 3.15 0.04
N CYS A 6 -3.91 3.84 0.92
CA CYS A 6 -3.63 3.88 2.36
C CYS A 6 -4.89 3.59 3.17
N GLY A 7 -4.69 3.03 4.36
CA GLY A 7 -5.77 2.65 5.26
C GLY A 7 -5.33 1.55 6.21
N LYS A 8 -6.13 1.32 7.26
CA LYS A 8 -5.82 0.35 8.31
C LYS A 8 -5.85 -1.09 7.80
N ILE A 9 -5.33 -2.03 8.59
CA ILE A 9 -5.44 -3.47 8.29
C ILE A 9 -6.94 -3.81 8.11
N ALA A 10 -7.27 -4.73 7.20
CA ALA A 10 -8.66 -5.11 6.91
C ALA A 10 -9.62 -3.96 6.47
N ALA A 11 -9.11 -2.76 6.14
CA ALA A 11 -9.92 -1.67 5.61
C ALA A 11 -10.47 -1.93 4.18
N GLY A 12 -9.98 -2.96 3.48
CA GLY A 12 -10.40 -3.29 2.11
C GLY A 12 -9.41 -2.88 1.00
N LYS A 13 -8.17 -2.52 1.38
CA LYS A 13 -7.12 -2.07 0.44
C LYS A 13 -6.91 -3.03 -0.73
N SER A 14 -6.71 -4.33 -0.45
CA SER A 14 -6.44 -5.33 -1.50
C SER A 14 -7.60 -5.47 -2.49
N THR A 15 -8.84 -5.31 -2.04
CA THR A 15 -10.03 -5.30 -2.92
C THR A 15 -10.00 -4.08 -3.84
N LEU A 16 -9.66 -2.90 -3.32
CA LEU A 16 -9.53 -1.69 -4.13
C LEU A 16 -8.36 -1.79 -5.12
N VAL A 17 -7.20 -2.30 -4.68
CA VAL A 17 -6.04 -2.55 -5.54
C VAL A 17 -6.41 -3.48 -6.70
N ALA A 18 -7.09 -4.58 -6.43
CA ALA A 18 -7.54 -5.51 -7.46
C ALA A 18 -8.51 -4.85 -8.47
N ARG A 19 -9.44 -4.04 -7.97
CA ARG A 19 -10.38 -3.29 -8.82
C ARG A 19 -9.66 -2.28 -9.71
N LEU A 20 -8.77 -1.46 -9.14
CA LEU A 20 -8.00 -0.47 -9.90
C LEU A 20 -7.07 -1.16 -10.92
N GLY A 21 -6.47 -2.28 -10.54
CA GLY A 21 -5.60 -3.08 -11.40
C GLY A 21 -6.29 -3.72 -12.60
N ALA A 22 -7.61 -3.85 -12.57
CA ALA A 22 -8.39 -4.39 -13.69
C ALA A 22 -8.67 -3.33 -14.79
N GLU A 23 -8.34 -2.06 -14.55
CA GLU A 23 -8.51 -1.00 -15.56
C GLU A 23 -7.53 -1.18 -16.74
N PRO A 24 -7.94 -0.94 -18.00
CA PRO A 24 -7.08 -1.08 -19.16
C PRO A 24 -5.79 -0.24 -19.05
N GLY A 25 -4.65 -0.82 -19.44
CA GLY A 25 -3.35 -0.14 -19.40
C GLY A 25 -2.80 0.08 -17.99
N THR A 26 -3.29 -0.69 -17.00
CA THR A 26 -2.87 -0.59 -15.61
C THR A 26 -2.07 -1.80 -15.16
N VAL A 27 -1.00 -1.56 -14.38
CA VAL A 27 -0.18 -2.60 -13.76
C VAL A 27 -0.21 -2.45 -12.25
N VAL A 28 -0.49 -3.55 -11.55
CA VAL A 28 -0.36 -3.62 -10.09
C VAL A 28 1.06 -4.03 -9.74
N VAL A 29 1.71 -3.27 -8.86
CA VAL A 29 3.01 -3.63 -8.29
C VAL A 29 2.82 -3.83 -6.79
N SER A 30 2.95 -5.08 -6.34
CA SER A 30 2.80 -5.45 -4.93
C SER A 30 4.17 -5.63 -4.30
N GLU A 31 4.46 -4.83 -3.26
CA GLU A 31 5.72 -4.91 -2.53
C GLU A 31 5.86 -6.28 -1.86
N ASP A 32 4.83 -6.72 -1.13
CA ASP A 32 4.81 -8.01 -0.43
C ASP A 32 5.08 -9.18 -1.39
N SER A 33 4.44 -9.17 -2.57
CA SER A 33 4.64 -10.20 -3.59
C SER A 33 6.08 -10.23 -4.13
N LEU A 34 6.70 -9.06 -4.30
CA LEU A 34 8.08 -8.95 -4.78
C LEU A 34 9.08 -9.35 -3.69
N LEU A 35 8.88 -8.91 -2.45
CA LEU A 35 9.72 -9.27 -1.31
C LEU A 35 9.69 -10.78 -1.05
N ALA A 36 8.50 -11.40 -1.08
CA ALA A 36 8.36 -12.84 -0.91
C ALA A 36 9.13 -13.67 -1.96
N ARG A 37 9.28 -13.14 -3.19
CA ARG A 37 10.01 -13.79 -4.28
C ARG A 37 11.51 -13.49 -4.26
N LEU A 38 11.91 -12.26 -3.94
CA LEU A 38 13.30 -11.81 -4.02
C LEU A 38 14.09 -12.12 -2.75
N TYR A 39 13.42 -12.14 -1.60
CA TYR A 39 14.03 -12.32 -0.27
C TYR A 39 13.23 -13.35 0.56
N PRO A 40 13.06 -14.59 0.07
CA PRO A 40 12.25 -15.60 0.73
C PRO A 40 12.81 -15.94 2.11
N GLY A 41 11.96 -15.85 3.14
CA GLY A 41 12.35 -16.14 4.52
C GLY A 41 13.19 -15.06 5.21
N GLU A 42 13.44 -13.91 4.57
CA GLU A 42 14.29 -12.86 5.16
C GLU A 42 13.51 -11.80 5.97
N GLN A 43 12.18 -11.88 6.07
CA GLN A 43 11.35 -10.87 6.74
C GLN A 43 11.01 -11.27 8.19
N GLU A 44 12.02 -11.59 8.98
CA GLU A 44 11.83 -12.04 10.38
C GLU A 44 11.60 -10.89 11.36
N THR A 45 12.17 -9.71 11.08
CA THR A 45 12.04 -8.52 11.92
C THR A 45 11.63 -7.28 11.14
N LEU A 46 11.15 -6.24 11.84
CA LEU A 46 10.89 -4.93 11.24
C LEU A 46 12.14 -4.32 10.58
N ALA A 47 13.32 -4.59 11.12
CA ALA A 47 14.58 -4.09 10.57
C ALA A 47 14.93 -4.80 9.25
N ASP A 48 14.66 -6.10 9.16
CA ASP A 48 14.85 -6.84 7.92
C ASP A 48 13.89 -6.37 6.84
N TYR A 49 12.61 -6.19 7.19
CA TYR A 49 11.61 -5.60 6.31
C TYR A 49 12.02 -4.22 5.82
N ALA A 50 12.39 -3.31 6.73
CA ALA A 50 12.81 -1.97 6.34
C ALA A 50 14.03 -1.97 5.40
N ARG A 51 15.01 -2.85 5.65
CA ARG A 51 16.19 -3.03 4.79
C ARG A 51 15.81 -3.55 3.40
N ASN A 52 14.99 -4.60 3.34
CA ASN A 52 14.66 -5.28 2.09
C ASN A 52 13.63 -4.51 1.25
N SER A 53 12.61 -3.91 1.88
CA SER A 53 11.70 -2.92 1.24
C SER A 53 12.48 -1.71 0.72
N GLY A 54 13.44 -1.20 1.51
CA GLY A 54 14.35 -0.13 1.11
C GLY A 54 15.07 -0.43 -0.20
N ARG A 55 15.78 -1.57 -0.25
CA ARG A 55 16.52 -2.06 -1.42
C ARG A 55 15.62 -2.29 -2.63
N LEU A 56 14.48 -2.96 -2.42
CA LEU A 56 13.51 -3.22 -3.48
C LEU A 56 13.04 -1.91 -4.11
N TYR A 57 12.57 -0.96 -3.30
CA TYR A 57 12.09 0.32 -3.79
C TYR A 57 13.15 1.06 -4.59
N ASP A 58 14.38 1.16 -4.07
CA ASP A 58 15.46 1.89 -4.74
C ASP A 58 15.81 1.26 -6.10
N ALA A 59 15.72 -0.06 -6.22
CA ALA A 59 15.96 -0.79 -7.46
C ALA A 59 14.85 -0.55 -8.50
N ILE A 60 13.57 -0.54 -8.09
CA ILE A 60 12.45 -0.49 -9.04
C ILE A 60 11.95 0.93 -9.31
N ALA A 61 12.17 1.90 -8.42
CA ALA A 61 11.63 3.25 -8.55
C ALA A 61 11.93 3.91 -9.91
N PRO A 62 13.16 3.81 -10.49
CA PRO A 62 13.41 4.33 -11.83
C PRO A 62 12.56 3.67 -12.92
N LEU A 63 12.29 2.37 -12.81
CA LEU A 63 11.43 1.64 -13.75
C LEU A 63 9.97 2.07 -13.61
N LEU A 64 9.48 2.26 -12.38
CA LEU A 64 8.12 2.76 -12.14
C LEU A 64 7.92 4.14 -12.78
N VAL A 65 8.90 5.05 -12.62
CA VAL A 65 8.88 6.37 -13.26
C VAL A 65 8.84 6.26 -14.78
N GLN A 66 9.69 5.41 -15.38
CA GLN A 66 9.68 5.18 -16.83
C GLN A 66 8.34 4.63 -17.33
N MET A 67 7.73 3.69 -16.61
CA MET A 67 6.42 3.16 -16.97
C MET A 67 5.35 4.27 -16.98
N LEU A 68 5.32 5.11 -15.93
CA LEU A 68 4.41 6.24 -15.84
C LEU A 68 4.62 7.26 -16.97
N GLN A 69 5.87 7.57 -17.31
CA GLN A 69 6.21 8.49 -18.41
C GLN A 69 5.79 7.93 -19.78
N ASN A 70 5.74 6.61 -19.94
CA ASN A 70 5.25 5.94 -21.14
C ASN A 70 3.72 5.71 -21.14
N GLY A 71 3.00 6.36 -20.23
CA GLY A 71 1.54 6.32 -20.19
C GLY A 71 0.93 5.07 -19.55
N ILE A 72 1.75 4.19 -18.95
CA ILE A 72 1.25 3.03 -18.20
C ILE A 72 0.72 3.54 -16.85
N SER A 73 -0.51 3.16 -16.50
CA SER A 73 -1.06 3.44 -15.17
C SER A 73 -0.53 2.42 -14.17
N LEU A 74 -0.21 2.87 -12.95
CA LEU A 74 0.30 1.99 -11.90
C LEU A 74 -0.59 2.04 -10.68
N VAL A 75 -0.84 0.89 -10.07
CA VAL A 75 -1.36 0.76 -8.71
C VAL A 75 -0.25 0.20 -7.85
N LEU A 76 0.26 1.01 -6.91
CA LEU A 76 1.31 0.57 -5.99
C LEU A 76 0.67 0.08 -4.70
N ASP A 77 0.70 -1.23 -4.50
CA ASP A 77 0.38 -1.89 -3.24
C ASP A 77 1.64 -1.93 -2.37
N PHE A 78 2.04 -0.71 -1.97
CA PHE A 78 3.17 -0.39 -1.11
C PHE A 78 2.63 0.23 0.18
N PRO A 79 3.33 0.11 1.31
CA PRO A 79 2.89 0.74 2.55
C PRO A 79 2.86 2.28 2.38
N ALA A 80 1.69 2.87 2.60
CA ALA A 80 1.45 4.31 2.57
C ALA A 80 0.83 4.82 3.89
N ASN A 81 1.16 4.14 4.99
CA ASN A 81 0.50 4.30 6.29
C ASN A 81 1.09 5.45 7.11
N THR A 82 2.34 5.81 6.86
CA THR A 82 3.02 6.94 7.54
C THR A 82 3.27 8.10 6.57
N PRO A 83 3.42 9.35 7.08
CA PRO A 83 3.75 10.49 6.23
C PRO A 83 5.11 10.31 5.53
N ALA A 84 6.09 9.68 6.19
CA ALA A 84 7.40 9.42 5.61
C ALA A 84 7.33 8.46 4.40
N GLN A 85 6.54 7.39 4.50
CA GLN A 85 6.30 6.46 3.39
C GLN A 85 5.61 7.18 2.22
N ARG A 86 4.58 7.97 2.51
CA ARG A 86 3.88 8.75 1.48
C ARG A 86 4.80 9.77 0.83
N ALA A 87 5.62 10.49 1.59
CA ALA A 87 6.61 11.41 1.05
C ALA A 87 7.63 10.73 0.12
N ARG A 88 8.01 9.46 0.41
CA ARG A 88 8.86 8.68 -0.49
C ARG A 88 8.14 8.35 -1.80
N LEU A 89 6.91 7.81 -1.72
CA LEU A 89 6.09 7.45 -2.88
C LEU A 89 5.72 8.67 -3.73
N ARG A 90 5.52 9.84 -3.11
CA ARG A 90 5.21 11.10 -3.78
C ARG A 90 6.24 11.48 -4.83
N LYS A 91 7.52 11.21 -4.57
CA LYS A 91 8.60 11.50 -5.52
C LYS A 91 8.41 10.81 -6.87
N LEU A 92 7.70 9.68 -6.93
CA LEU A 92 7.48 8.95 -8.18
C LEU A 92 6.63 9.76 -9.17
N PHE A 93 5.48 10.29 -8.74
CA PHE A 93 4.62 11.06 -9.64
C PHE A 93 5.20 12.45 -9.93
N GLU A 94 5.93 13.06 -8.97
CA GLU A 94 6.62 14.32 -9.20
C GLU A 94 7.71 14.18 -10.28
N GLN A 95 8.50 13.12 -10.21
CA GLN A 95 9.54 12.83 -11.23
C GLN A 95 8.93 12.42 -12.58
N ALA A 96 7.84 11.65 -12.56
CA ALA A 96 7.16 11.24 -13.78
C ALA A 96 6.37 12.39 -14.43
N GLY A 97 6.04 13.45 -13.68
CA GLY A 97 5.17 14.53 -14.14
C GLY A 97 3.76 14.04 -14.47
N CYS A 98 3.26 13.01 -13.78
CA CYS A 98 2.00 12.34 -14.10
C CYS A 98 0.91 12.65 -13.07
N PRO A 99 -0.38 12.55 -13.44
CA PRO A 99 -1.47 12.60 -12.47
C PRO A 99 -1.38 11.45 -11.46
N HIS A 100 -1.81 11.71 -10.23
CA HIS A 100 -1.79 10.76 -9.13
C HIS A 100 -3.07 10.80 -8.31
N ARG A 101 -3.37 9.71 -7.59
CA ARG A 101 -4.43 9.63 -6.58
C ARG A 101 -3.96 8.86 -5.36
N LEU A 102 -4.21 9.41 -4.18
CA LEU A 102 -4.09 8.69 -2.91
C LEU A 102 -5.48 8.25 -2.45
N HIS A 103 -5.75 6.96 -2.57
CA HIS A 103 -6.99 6.35 -2.12
C HIS A 103 -6.89 6.08 -0.61
N PHE A 104 -7.64 6.84 0.18
CA PHE A 104 -7.69 6.71 1.63
C PHE A 104 -8.96 5.98 2.06
N LEU A 105 -8.79 4.77 2.59
CA LEU A 105 -9.87 4.00 3.20
C LEU A 105 -9.95 4.35 4.68
N ASP A 106 -10.85 5.27 5.02
CA ASP A 106 -11.10 5.71 6.39
C ASP A 106 -12.21 4.86 7.02
N VAL A 107 -11.84 3.62 7.33
CA VAL A 107 -12.74 2.63 7.92
C VAL A 107 -12.52 2.61 9.44
N PRO A 108 -13.59 2.69 10.25
CA PRO A 108 -13.51 2.58 11.70
C PRO A 108 -12.83 1.29 12.18
N ASP A 109 -12.21 1.34 13.36
CA ASP A 109 -11.44 0.22 13.91
C ASP A 109 -12.30 -1.01 14.22
N ASP A 110 -13.51 -0.80 14.74
CA ASP A 110 -14.48 -1.85 15.02
C ASP A 110 -14.88 -2.61 13.76
N VAL A 111 -15.11 -1.90 12.65
CA VAL A 111 -15.38 -2.49 11.33
C VAL A 111 -14.17 -3.26 10.82
N CYS A 112 -12.97 -2.69 10.92
CA CYS A 112 -11.74 -3.37 10.51
C CYS A 112 -11.49 -4.66 11.31
N LYS A 113 -11.66 -4.61 12.65
CA LYS A 113 -11.54 -5.76 13.54
C LYS A 113 -12.59 -6.83 13.23
N ALA A 114 -13.84 -6.44 12.99
CA ALA A 114 -14.90 -7.38 12.60
C ALA A 114 -14.56 -8.11 11.29
N ARG A 115 -14.10 -7.38 10.26
CA ARG A 115 -13.63 -7.95 8.99
C ARG A 115 -12.42 -8.87 9.19
N LEU A 116 -11.48 -8.50 10.05
CA LEU A 116 -10.32 -9.32 10.39
C LEU A 116 -10.72 -10.66 11.02
N ARG A 117 -11.68 -10.65 11.97
CA ARG A 117 -12.21 -11.87 12.60
C ARG A 117 -12.84 -12.82 11.57
N GLN A 118 -13.67 -12.28 10.68
CA GLN A 118 -14.30 -13.09 9.60
C GLN A 118 -13.25 -13.71 8.68
N ARG A 119 -12.22 -12.94 8.33
CA ARG A 119 -11.12 -13.39 7.48
C ARG A 119 -10.29 -14.50 8.11
N ASN A 120 -9.95 -14.34 9.40
CA ASN A 120 -9.22 -15.35 10.16
C ASN A 120 -10.05 -16.64 10.30
N ALA A 121 -11.36 -16.54 10.52
CA ALA A 121 -12.26 -17.69 10.60
C ALA A 121 -12.41 -18.43 9.26
N ALA A 122 -12.33 -17.72 8.13
CA ALA A 122 -12.43 -18.31 6.80
C ALA A 122 -11.16 -19.07 6.36
N GLY A 123 -10.00 -18.82 6.99
CA GLY A 123 -8.74 -19.50 6.65
C GLY A 123 -8.15 -19.15 5.27
N LEU A 124 -8.65 -18.09 4.63
CA LEU A 124 -8.33 -17.75 3.23
C LEU A 124 -7.07 -16.88 3.06
N HIS A 125 -6.37 -16.52 4.13
CA HIS A 125 -5.19 -15.65 4.08
C HIS A 125 -3.98 -16.28 4.74
N GLU A 126 -2.83 -16.08 4.10
CA GLU A 126 -1.51 -16.60 4.48
C GLU A 126 -1.05 -16.14 5.88
N TYR A 127 -1.63 -15.05 6.39
CA TYR A 127 -1.31 -14.47 7.69
C TYR A 127 -2.57 -14.29 8.56
N THR A 128 -2.56 -14.95 9.72
CA THR A 128 -3.52 -14.69 10.81
C THR A 128 -2.98 -13.54 11.64
N VAL A 129 -3.69 -12.41 11.65
CA VAL A 129 -3.31 -11.23 12.46
C VAL A 129 -4.22 -11.18 13.68
N SER A 130 -3.65 -11.11 14.88
CA SER A 130 -4.40 -10.92 16.13
C SER A 130 -4.91 -9.49 16.27
N GLU A 131 -5.87 -9.26 17.17
CA GLU A 131 -6.32 -7.88 17.45
C GLU A 131 -5.22 -7.02 18.09
N GLU A 132 -4.36 -7.62 18.91
CA GLU A 132 -3.20 -6.92 19.50
C GLU A 132 -2.21 -6.48 18.42
N GLN A 133 -1.93 -7.35 17.45
CA GLN A 133 -1.12 -7.00 16.28
C GLN A 133 -1.81 -5.93 15.43
N PHE A 134 -3.12 -6.03 15.23
CA PHE A 134 -3.89 -4.99 14.55
C PHE A 134 -3.70 -3.63 15.22
N ASP A 135 -3.86 -3.56 16.54
CA ASP A 135 -3.71 -2.32 17.31
C ASP A 135 -2.27 -1.80 17.23
N GLN A 136 -1.27 -2.69 17.33
CA GLN A 136 0.15 -2.34 17.18
C GLN A 136 0.44 -1.72 15.81
N PHE A 137 0.03 -2.36 14.71
CA PHE A 137 0.26 -1.82 13.36
C PHE A 137 -0.55 -0.55 13.10
N THR A 138 -1.78 -0.49 13.60
CA THR A 138 -2.66 0.67 13.45
C THR A 138 -2.15 1.88 14.23
N SER A 139 -1.43 1.68 15.34
CA SER A 139 -0.80 2.77 16.11
C SER A 139 0.21 3.59 15.29
N HIS A 140 0.81 3.00 14.26
CA HIS A 140 1.71 3.68 13.34
C HIS A 140 0.99 4.36 12.17
N PHE A 141 -0.31 4.09 11.97
CA PHE A 141 -1.07 4.69 10.89
C PHE A 141 -1.38 6.16 11.18
N VAL A 142 -1.02 7.03 10.26
CA VAL A 142 -1.38 8.46 10.29
C VAL A 142 -2.21 8.76 9.04
N PRO A 143 -3.46 9.23 9.18
CA PRO A 143 -4.28 9.64 8.04
C PRO A 143 -3.55 10.67 7.15
N PRO A 144 -3.78 10.67 5.83
CA PRO A 144 -3.22 11.70 4.98
C PRO A 144 -3.77 13.08 5.33
N SER A 145 -2.90 14.08 5.31
CA SER A 145 -3.26 15.48 5.51
C SER A 145 -3.14 16.28 4.20
N GLY A 146 -3.83 17.43 4.13
CA GLY A 146 -3.80 18.30 2.95
C GLY A 146 -2.40 18.83 2.61
N ASP A 147 -1.56 19.02 3.63
CA ASP A 147 -0.19 19.52 3.48
C ASP A 147 0.74 18.54 2.75
N GLU A 148 0.32 17.27 2.63
CA GLU A 148 1.06 16.25 1.90
C GLU A 148 0.86 16.33 0.38
N GLY A 149 -0.02 17.22 -0.11
CA GLY A 149 -0.23 17.56 -1.53
C GLY A 149 -0.58 16.37 -2.43
N PHE A 150 -1.35 15.42 -1.91
CA PHE A 150 -1.98 14.37 -2.71
C PHE A 150 -3.36 14.80 -3.23
N GLU A 151 -3.74 14.33 -4.42
CA GLU A 151 -5.16 14.25 -4.79
C GLU A 151 -5.76 13.07 -4.02
N VAL A 152 -6.42 13.36 -2.89
CA VAL A 152 -6.98 12.33 -2.00
C VAL A 152 -8.39 11.95 -2.44
N VAL A 153 -8.62 10.64 -2.62
CA VAL A 153 -9.96 10.05 -2.79
C VAL A 153 -10.29 9.28 -1.53
N ARG A 154 -11.30 9.73 -0.80
CA ARG A 154 -11.71 9.13 0.47
C ARG A 154 -12.80 8.08 0.28
N TYR A 155 -12.68 6.97 0.97
CA TYR A 155 -13.66 5.88 1.02
C TYR A 155 -14.04 5.63 2.48
N ASP A 156 -15.33 5.74 2.77
CA ASP A 156 -15.88 5.39 4.08
C ASP A 156 -16.43 3.94 4.05
N ALA A 157 -16.84 3.43 5.23
CA ALA A 157 -17.17 2.03 5.46
C ALA A 157 -18.47 1.52 4.81
#